data_AF-A0A7X8WTG2-F1
#
_entry.id   AF-A0A7X8WTG2-F1
#
_cell.length_a   1.000
_cell.length_b   1.000
_cell.length_c   1.000
_cell.angle_alpha   90.00
_cell.angle_beta   90.00
_cell.angle_gamma   90.00
#
_symmetry.space_group_name_H-M   'P 1'
#
loop_
_entity.id
_entity.type
_entity.pdbx_description
1 polymer ?
#
loop_
_entity_poly.entity_id
_entity_poly.type
_entity_poly.pdbx_seq_one_letter_code
_entity_poly.pdbx_strand_id
1 'polypeptide(L)' 'DIICAGVSAIAQTAIGSLQELAAMSPDYRLDDGHIACRVTYPEDAELALIGSSLMESVRIGCLQIQGSYGKTYLTVIDE' A
#
# COMPACT_ATOMS: atom_id res chain seq x y z
N ASP A 1 -5.59 -5.69 16.95
CA ASP A 1 -6.69 -5.93 16.00
C ASP A 1 -7.04 -4.72 15.16
N ILE A 2 -7.55 -3.62 15.72
CA ILE A 2 -7.97 -2.43 14.94
C ILE A 2 -6.82 -1.88 14.06
N ILE A 3 -5.60 -1.80 14.59
CA ILE A 3 -4.42 -1.32 13.85
C ILE A 3 -4.08 -2.29 12.70
N CYS A 4 -4.04 -3.60 12.96
CA CYS A 4 -3.77 -4.63 11.95
C CYS A 4 -4.83 -4.61 10.84
N ALA A 5 -6.11 -4.43 11.20
CA ALA A 5 -7.21 -4.31 10.24
C ALA A 5 -7.05 -3.05 9.37
N GLY A 6 -6.69 -1.92 9.98
CA GLY A 6 -6.44 -0.67 9.25
C GLY A 6 -5.29 -0.79 8.24
N VAL A 7 -4.15 -1.33 8.68
CA VAL A 7 -2.99 -1.57 7.78
C VAL A 7 -3.34 -2.56 6.68
N SER A 8 -4.05 -3.64 7.00
CA SER A 8 -4.47 -4.66 6.02
C SER A 8 -5.43 -4.07 4.99
N ALA A 9 -6.39 -3.26 5.42
CA ALA A 9 -7.33 -2.59 4.53
C ALA A 9 -6.61 -1.67 3.55
N ILE A 10 -5.66 -0.86 4.02
CA ILE A 10 -4.85 0.03 3.16
C ILE A 10 -4.05 -0.79 2.14
N ALA A 11 -3.29 -1.79 2.60
CA ALA A 11 -2.41 -2.56 1.74
C ALA A 11 -3.17 -3.35 0.66
N GLN A 12 -4.25 -4.06 1.04
CA GLN A 12 -5.04 -4.84 0.09
C GLN A 12 -5.85 -3.96 -0.87
N THR A 13 -6.37 -2.83 -0.39
CA THR A 13 -7.06 -1.87 -1.27
C THR A 13 -6.11 -1.31 -2.32
N ALA A 14 -4.86 -1.02 -1.96
CA ALA A 14 -3.87 -0.57 -2.93
C ALA A 14 -3.55 -1.63 -3.99
N ILE A 15 -3.40 -2.90 -3.61
CA ILE A 15 -3.21 -4.01 -4.56
C ILE A 15 -4.37 -4.05 -5.58
N GLY A 16 -5.61 -4.07 -5.10
CA GLY A 16 -6.78 -4.08 -6.00
C GLY A 16 -6.88 -2.81 -6.85
N SER A 17 -6.61 -1.63 -6.26
CA SER A 17 -6.67 -0.36 -6.98
C SER A 17 -5.61 -0.23 -8.07
N LEU A 18 -4.41 -0.79 -7.88
CA LEU A 18 -3.38 -0.84 -8.91
C LEU A 18 -3.86 -1.63 -10.13
N GLN A 19 -4.60 -2.72 -9.91
CA GLN A 19 -5.16 -3.54 -10.98
C GLN A 19 -6.33 -2.84 -11.68
N GLU A 20 -7.29 -2.32 -10.91
CA GLU A 20 -8.54 -1.77 -11.44
C GLU A 20 -8.39 -0.35 -12.02
N LEU A 21 -7.52 0.49 -11.44
CA LEU A 21 -7.42 1.91 -11.79
C LEU A 21 -6.15 2.26 -12.56
N ALA A 22 -5.05 1.53 -12.35
CA ALA A 22 -3.77 1.78 -13.02
C ALA A 22 -3.43 0.72 -14.09
N ALA A 23 -4.31 -0.27 -14.31
CA ALA A 23 -4.10 -1.40 -15.21
C ALA A 23 -2.75 -2.13 -14.98
N MET A 24 -2.25 -2.12 -13.73
CA MET A 24 -0.98 -2.74 -13.34
C MET A 24 -1.21 -4.17 -12.85
N SER A 25 -0.24 -5.04 -13.08
CA SER A 25 -0.20 -6.39 -12.50
C SER A 25 0.93 -6.47 -11.48
N PRO A 26 0.71 -6.04 -10.21
CA PRO A 26 1.75 -6.11 -9.20
C PRO A 26 2.08 -7.57 -8.84
N ASP A 27 3.34 -7.83 -8.50
CA ASP A 27 3.74 -9.09 -7.86
C ASP A 27 3.43 -8.98 -6.36
N TYR A 28 2.43 -9.71 -5.89
CA TYR A 28 1.96 -9.61 -4.52
C TYR A 28 1.77 -10.97 -3.83
N ARG A 29 1.86 -10.96 -2.49
CA ARG A 29 1.55 -12.11 -1.63
C ARG A 29 0.64 -11.67 -0.49
N LEU A 30 -0.34 -12.50 -0.19
CA LEU A 30 -1.30 -12.34 0.91
C LEU A 30 -1.26 -13.60 1.76
N ASP A 31 -0.39 -13.59 2.76
CA ASP A 31 -0.22 -14.68 3.72
C ASP A 31 -0.69 -14.23 5.11
N ASP A 32 -0.90 -15.17 6.02
CA ASP A 32 -1.23 -14.83 7.41
C ASP A 32 -0.08 -14.03 8.07
N GLY A 33 -0.39 -12.83 8.54
CA GLY A 33 0.59 -11.90 9.11
C GLY A 33 1.60 -11.29 8.13
N HIS A 34 1.46 -11.50 6.81
CA HIS A 34 2.41 -10.97 5.82
C HIS A 34 1.72 -10.56 4.51
N ILE A 35 1.84 -9.27 4.18
CA ILE A 35 1.42 -8.72 2.89
C ILE A 35 2.66 -8.14 2.21
N ALA A 36 2.92 -8.56 0.97
CA ALA A 36 3.97 -8.00 0.13
C ALA A 36 3.37 -7.58 -1.21
N CYS A 37 3.84 -6.45 -1.76
CA CYS A 37 3.45 -5.95 -3.07
C CYS A 37 4.65 -5.27 -3.73
N ARG A 38 4.96 -5.64 -4.97
CA ARG A 38 5.99 -5.02 -5.80
C ARG A 38 5.38 -4.59 -7.12
N VAL A 39 5.57 -3.32 -7.45
CA VAL A 39 5.00 -2.70 -8.64
C VAL A 39 6.08 -2.51 -9.70
N THR A 40 5.76 -2.91 -10.94
CA THR A 40 6.50 -2.46 -12.12
C THR A 40 5.65 -1.41 -12.83
N TYR A 41 6.17 -0.20 -12.94
CA TYR A 41 5.43 0.91 -13.54
C TYR A 41 5.42 0.79 -15.07
N PRO A 42 4.28 1.05 -15.74
CA PRO A 42 4.20 1.05 -17.19
C PRO A 42 4.89 2.29 -17.77
N GLU A 43 5.19 2.26 -19.07
CA GLU A 43 5.73 3.43 -19.78
C GLU A 43 4.68 4.54 -19.97
N ASP A 44 3.39 4.17 -19.93
CA ASP A 44 2.30 5.14 -19.98
C ASP A 44 2.34 6.05 -18.74
N ALA A 45 2.58 7.34 -18.98
CA ALA A 45 2.80 8.32 -17.92
C ALA A 45 1.54 8.56 -17.06
N GLU A 46 0.34 8.44 -17.63
CA GLU A 46 -0.91 8.62 -16.90
C GLU A 46 -1.13 7.44 -15.94
N LEU A 47 -0.99 6.21 -16.44
CA LEU A 47 -1.11 5.01 -15.61
C LEU A 47 -0.01 4.94 -14.54
N ALA A 48 1.21 5.34 -14.89
CA ALA A 48 2.31 5.43 -13.92
C ALA A 48 2.03 6.47 -12.82
N LEU A 49 1.44 7.62 -13.16
CA LEU A 49 1.03 8.63 -12.20
C LEU A 49 -0.09 8.12 -11.29
N ILE A 50 -1.10 7.43 -11.83
CA ILE A 50 -2.18 6.84 -11.04
C ILE A 50 -1.60 5.82 -10.05
N GLY A 51 -0.80 4.86 -10.52
CA GLY A 51 -0.26 3.84 -9.63
C GLY A 51 0.69 4.40 -8.57
N SER A 52 1.52 5.39 -8.90
CA SER A 52 2.40 6.03 -7.92
C SER A 52 1.60 6.82 -6.88
N SER A 53 0.50 7.46 -7.27
CA SER A 53 -0.43 8.13 -6.35
C SER A 53 -1.11 7.14 -5.40
N LEU A 54 -1.47 5.94 -5.89
CA LEU A 54 -2.04 4.88 -5.05
C LEU A 54 -1.00 4.37 -4.04
N MET A 55 0.24 4.13 -4.47
CA MET A 55 1.32 3.71 -3.56
C MET A 55 1.67 4.80 -2.53
N GLU A 56 1.63 6.07 -2.94
CA GLU A 56 1.81 7.20 -2.03
C GLU A 56 0.69 7.27 -0.98
N SER A 57 -0.54 6.94 -1.35
CA SER A 57 -1.65 6.86 -0.38
C SER A 57 -1.42 5.77 0.69
N VAL A 58 -0.76 4.66 0.35
CA VAL A 58 -0.36 3.63 1.33
C VAL A 58 0.66 4.19 2.30
N ARG A 59 1.70 4.86 1.78
CA ARG A 59 2.74 5.50 2.59
C ARG A 59 2.13 6.49 3.58
N ILE A 60 1.29 7.40 3.10
CA ILE A 60 0.59 8.40 3.92
C ILE A 60 -0.29 7.72 4.97
N GLY A 61 -1.10 6.73 4.59
CA GLY A 61 -1.99 6.03 5.51
C GLY A 61 -1.23 5.31 6.64
N CYS A 62 -0.16 4.59 6.31
CA CYS A 62 0.70 3.95 7.30
C CYS A 62 1.36 4.95 8.25
N LEU A 63 1.88 6.07 7.72
CA LEU A 63 2.47 7.14 8.54
C LEU A 63 1.43 7.79 9.47
N GLN A 64 0.19 7.99 9.01
CA GLN A 64 -0.90 8.54 9.84
C GLN A 64 -1.31 7.59 10.96
N ILE A 65 -1.37 6.28 10.69
CA ILE A 65 -1.64 5.26 11.72
C ILE A 65 -0.52 5.26 12.76
N GLN A 66 0.74 5.25 12.33
CA GLN A 66 1.89 5.33 13.24
C GLN A 66 1.87 6.63 14.06
N GLY A 67 1.57 7.77 13.42
CA GLY A 67 1.46 9.06 14.10
C GLY A 67 0.37 9.08 15.17
N SER A 68 -0.74 8.38 14.94
CA SER A 68 -1.88 8.35 15.86
C SER A 68 -1.71 7.37 17.02
N TYR A 69 -1.04 6.23 16.79
CA TYR A 69 -0.89 5.16 17.79
C TYR A 69 0.54 5.02 18.34
N GLY A 70 1.46 5.87 17.89
CA GLY A 70 2.89 5.77 18.19
C GLY A 70 3.55 4.56 17.54
N LYS A 71 4.79 4.26 17.95
CA LYS A 71 5.62 3.19 17.37
C LYS A 71 5.44 1.82 18.04
N THR A 72 4.59 1.71 19.06
CA THR A 72 4.42 0.48 19.84
C THR A 72 3.83 -0.67 19.01
N TYR A 73 2.89 -0.36 18.11
CA TYR A 73 2.12 -1.36 17.36
C TYR A 73 2.34 -1.32 15.85
N LEU A 74 2.86 -0.21 15.33
CA LEU A 74 3.20 -0.03 13.92
C LEU A 74 4.50 0.75 13.84
N THR A 75 5.47 0.20 13.12
CA THR A 75 6.68 0.93 12.71
C THR A 75 6.69 1.00 11.20
N VAL A 76 6.84 2.21 10.66
CA VAL A 76 6.95 2.48 9.23
C VAL A 76 8.41 2.80 8.92
N ILE A 77 8.99 2.04 8.00
CA ILE A 77 10.32 2.27 7.43
C ILE A 77 10.07 2.83 6.02
N ASP A 78 10.49 4.06 5.81
CA ASP A 78 10.28 4.85 4.59
C ASP A 78 11.66 5.39 4.20
N GLU A 79 12.35 4.65 3.32
CA GLU A 79 13.72 4.89 2.85
C GLU A 79 13.75 5.14 1.35
#